data_AF-H2ZW62-F1
#
_entry.id   AF-H2ZW62-F1
#
_cell.length_a   1.000
_cell.length_b   1.000
_cell.length_c   1.000
_cell.angle_alpha   90.00
_cell.angle_beta   90.00
_cell.angle_gamma   90.00
#
_symmetry.space_group_name_H-M   'P 1'
#
loop_
_entity.id
_entity.type
_entity.pdbx_description
1 polymer ?
#
loop_
_entity_poly.entity_id
_entity_poly.type
_entity_poly.pdbx_seq_one_letter_code
_entity_poly.pdbx_strand_id
1 'polypeptide(L)'
;CGDVPQQIRAPSGVITSPGWPLGYPAMMNCSWYIRANPGEIITISFKDFDVQGSHQCSSDWLTVGAYKSIEDYRACGPSIPKPYISSQNHIWIKFHTDDSVTGKGFRLSYVTGKPEEPSCDWYQFHCANGKCIPDTWKCNTLDECGDNSDEEPCERAIPPTAFFQPCDYDQFQCLSRYTRIYTCLPESLKCDRNIDCLDLEDEIDCDIPSYVEKLKNFFGAFSSPNYPDYYPPGSNCTWLIDTGDRRKVILRFTDFKLDGTGYGDYVKVYDGLEENPRRLLRVLTAFDTRAPVTLVSSSGQIRVHFFADKVNAARGFNATYQVDGFCLPWEIPCGGNWGCYTEQQRCDGYWHCPNGRDETNCTLCQKDEFPCSRNGVCYPRSDRCNYQNHCPNGSDEKNCFVCQPGNFHCKNNRCVFESWVCDSQDDCGDGSDEENCPVIVPTRVITAAVIGSLICGLLLVIALGCTCKLYSLRMFERRSFETQLSRVEAELLRREAPPSYGQLIAQGLIPPVEDFPVCSASQVCKIKFTIRYF
;
A
#
# COMPACT_ATOMS: atom_id res chain seq x y z
N CYS A 1 11.82 -4.88 33.84
CA CYS A 1 12.24 -3.58 34.40
C CYS A 1 11.49 -3.31 35.70
N GLY A 2 12.09 -2.57 36.63
CA GLY A 2 11.57 -2.36 37.98
C GLY A 2 12.69 -2.01 38.97
N ASP A 3 12.32 -1.80 40.24
CA ASP A 3 13.25 -1.37 41.31
C ASP A 3 14.36 -2.39 41.65
N VAL A 4 14.11 -3.66 41.30
CA VAL A 4 15.06 -4.76 41.50
C VAL A 4 15.83 -5.01 40.19
N PRO A 5 17.17 -5.02 40.23
CA PRO A 5 17.98 -5.29 39.06
C PRO A 5 17.83 -6.73 38.59
N GLN A 6 17.80 -6.92 37.27
CA GLN A 6 17.92 -8.24 36.69
C GLN A 6 19.36 -8.74 36.84
N GLN A 7 19.56 -9.82 37.59
CA GLN A 7 20.88 -10.41 37.78
C GLN A 7 21.24 -11.34 36.63
N ILE A 8 22.41 -11.14 36.02
CA ILE A 8 22.90 -11.91 34.87
C ILE A 8 24.27 -12.50 35.21
N ARG A 9 24.44 -13.80 34.93
CA ARG A 9 25.68 -14.56 35.21
C ARG A 9 26.20 -15.33 33.99
N ALA A 10 25.58 -15.14 32.83
CA ALA A 10 26.03 -15.79 31.61
C ALA A 10 27.36 -15.16 31.15
N PRO A 11 28.26 -15.94 30.53
CA PRO A 11 29.57 -15.43 30.10
C PRO A 11 29.48 -14.49 28.89
N SER A 12 28.38 -14.53 28.16
CA SER A 12 28.06 -13.58 27.11
C SER A 12 26.56 -13.43 26.99
N GLY A 13 26.12 -12.33 26.39
CA GLY A 13 24.71 -12.14 26.12
C GLY A 13 24.41 -10.80 25.45
N VAL A 14 23.13 -10.64 25.11
CA VAL A 14 22.61 -9.43 24.48
C VAL A 14 21.56 -8.83 25.41
N ILE A 15 21.64 -7.52 25.64
CA ILE A 15 20.67 -6.76 26.41
C ILE A 15 20.06 -5.73 25.46
N THR A 16 18.73 -5.72 25.40
CA THR A 16 17.96 -4.76 24.62
C THR A 16 17.13 -3.87 25.54
N SER A 17 16.89 -2.64 25.10
CA SER A 17 15.87 -1.81 25.73
C SER A 17 14.48 -2.45 25.58
N PRO A 18 13.58 -2.27 26.56
CA PRO A 18 12.20 -2.73 26.43
C PRO A 18 11.57 -2.17 25.14
N GLY A 19 10.87 -3.00 24.36
CA GLY A 19 10.22 -2.55 23.13
C GLY A 19 11.12 -2.36 21.90
N TRP A 20 12.43 -2.59 22.00
CA TRP A 20 13.31 -2.61 20.81
C TRP A 20 12.85 -3.69 19.80
N PRO A 21 12.76 -3.40 18.48
CA PRO A 21 13.18 -2.17 17.78
C PRO A 21 12.05 -1.12 17.56
N LEU A 22 10.84 -1.37 18.07
CA LEU A 22 9.65 -0.53 17.85
C LEU A 22 9.68 0.78 18.67
N GLY A 23 10.57 0.88 19.66
CA GLY A 23 10.78 2.02 20.53
C GLY A 23 10.53 1.69 22.00
N TYR A 24 11.27 2.34 22.90
CA TYR A 24 11.14 2.08 24.34
C TYR A 24 10.02 2.88 24.99
N PRO A 25 9.33 2.38 26.03
CA PRO A 25 8.30 3.15 26.73
C PRO A 25 8.87 4.30 27.60
N ALA A 26 8.09 5.35 27.75
CA ALA A 26 8.35 6.48 28.65
C ALA A 26 8.21 6.09 30.14
N MET A 27 8.80 6.88 31.05
CA MET A 27 8.77 6.68 32.51
C MET A 27 9.28 5.32 32.99
N MET A 28 10.34 4.80 32.39
CA MET A 28 10.90 3.50 32.74
C MET A 28 12.24 3.62 33.45
N ASN A 29 12.39 2.81 34.49
CA ASN A 29 13.65 2.57 35.17
C ASN A 29 14.00 1.09 35.08
N CYS A 30 14.98 0.77 34.25
CA CYS A 30 15.51 -0.57 34.08
C CYS A 30 16.91 -0.63 34.67
N SER A 31 17.19 -1.67 35.45
CA SER A 31 18.54 -1.93 35.93
C SER A 31 18.93 -3.40 35.71
N TRP A 32 20.17 -3.60 35.31
CA TRP A 32 20.78 -4.91 35.12
C TRP A 32 22.07 -4.99 35.92
N TYR A 33 22.28 -6.13 36.56
CA TYR A 33 23.48 -6.42 37.34
C TYR A 33 24.17 -7.64 36.73
N ILE A 34 25.28 -7.42 36.03
CA ILE A 34 26.06 -8.48 35.42
C ILE A 34 27.18 -8.85 36.39
N ARG A 35 27.30 -10.13 36.71
CA ARG A 35 28.34 -10.67 37.59
C ARG A 35 29.09 -11.78 36.87
N ALA A 36 30.36 -11.53 36.58
CA ALA A 36 31.32 -12.48 36.02
C ALA A 36 31.99 -13.31 37.14
N ASN A 37 32.76 -14.32 36.75
CA ASN A 37 33.54 -15.08 37.72
C ASN A 37 34.66 -14.20 38.31
N PRO A 38 35.15 -14.52 39.52
CA PRO A 38 36.29 -13.80 40.11
C PRO A 38 37.50 -13.80 39.16
N GLY A 39 38.01 -12.62 38.82
CA GLY A 39 39.14 -12.44 37.91
C GLY A 39 38.79 -12.21 36.44
N GLU A 40 37.52 -12.29 36.06
CA GLU A 40 37.05 -11.95 34.71
C GLU A 40 36.69 -10.46 34.60
N ILE A 41 36.91 -9.90 33.42
CA ILE A 41 36.48 -8.54 33.05
C ILE A 41 35.31 -8.60 32.08
N ILE A 42 34.43 -7.61 32.18
CA ILE A 42 33.20 -7.48 31.39
C ILE A 42 33.42 -6.40 30.33
N THR A 43 33.17 -6.75 29.07
CA THR A 43 33.26 -5.81 27.94
C THR A 43 31.90 -5.68 27.30
N ILE A 44 31.46 -4.43 27.10
CA ILE A 44 30.20 -4.09 26.46
C ILE A 44 30.50 -3.38 25.14
N SER A 45 29.89 -3.87 24.06
CA SER A 45 29.85 -3.19 22.76
C SER A 45 28.40 -2.90 22.36
N PHE A 46 28.18 -1.77 21.71
CA PHE A 46 26.87 -1.29 21.30
C PHE A 46 26.69 -1.56 19.80
N LYS A 47 25.66 -2.32 19.43
CA LYS A 47 25.34 -2.60 18.03
C LYS A 47 24.35 -1.57 17.46
N ASP A 48 23.34 -1.23 18.25
CA ASP A 48 22.36 -0.20 17.90
C ASP A 48 22.16 0.71 19.11
N PHE A 49 22.13 2.02 18.91
CA PHE A 49 21.93 3.00 19.98
C PHE A 49 21.18 4.23 19.45
N ASP A 50 19.94 4.37 19.89
CA ASP A 50 19.05 5.49 19.56
C ASP A 50 18.21 5.84 20.79
N VAL A 51 18.84 6.61 21.69
CA VAL A 51 18.24 7.13 22.93
C VAL A 51 18.08 8.63 22.78
N GLN A 52 17.00 9.21 23.31
CA GLN A 52 16.73 10.64 23.19
C GLN A 52 17.94 11.48 23.64
N GLY A 53 18.45 12.29 22.71
CA GLY A 53 19.58 13.19 22.97
C GLY A 53 19.14 14.44 23.73
N SER A 54 19.83 14.77 24.81
CA SER A 54 19.61 16.00 25.59
C SER A 54 20.93 16.59 26.08
N HIS A 55 20.93 17.88 26.45
CA HIS A 55 22.13 18.52 26.99
C HIS A 55 22.56 17.80 28.28
N GLN A 56 23.77 17.24 28.27
CA GLN A 56 24.32 16.38 29.33
C GLN A 56 23.50 15.11 29.64
N CYS A 57 22.70 14.62 28.68
CA CYS A 57 21.88 13.42 28.84
C CYS A 57 20.88 13.49 30.01
N SER A 58 20.34 14.67 30.31
CA SER A 58 19.47 14.93 31.46
C SER A 58 18.05 14.35 31.35
N SER A 59 17.55 14.12 30.13
CA SER A 59 16.27 13.45 29.85
C SER A 59 16.44 11.93 29.95
N ASP A 60 16.65 11.28 28.81
CA ASP A 60 16.91 9.85 28.74
C ASP A 60 18.41 9.57 28.79
N TRP A 61 18.78 8.54 29.54
CA TRP A 61 20.18 8.16 29.67
C TRP A 61 20.36 6.69 29.98
N LEU A 62 21.48 6.17 29.47
CA LEU A 62 22.03 4.88 29.85
C LEU A 62 23.32 5.14 30.61
N THR A 63 23.40 4.66 31.85
CA THR A 63 24.65 4.65 32.63
C THR A 63 25.18 3.25 32.83
N VAL A 64 26.48 3.09 32.73
CA VAL A 64 27.22 1.88 33.12
C VAL A 64 28.23 2.27 34.19
N GLY A 65 28.32 1.48 35.26
CA GLY A 65 29.30 1.71 36.30
C GLY A 65 29.47 0.49 37.19
N ALA A 66 30.57 0.45 37.94
CA ALA A 66 30.86 -0.74 38.73
C ALA A 66 29.99 -0.85 40.00
N TYR A 67 29.52 0.28 40.54
CA TYR A 67 28.68 0.35 41.73
C TYR A 67 27.41 1.18 41.50
N LYS A 68 26.36 0.94 42.30
CA LYS A 68 25.07 1.65 42.18
C LYS A 68 25.19 3.18 42.34
N SER A 69 26.27 3.70 42.92
CA SER A 69 26.50 5.13 43.16
C SER A 69 27.55 5.78 42.27
N ILE A 70 28.16 5.02 41.36
CA ILE A 70 29.26 5.49 40.50
C ILE A 70 28.81 5.36 39.05
N GLU A 71 28.77 6.47 38.33
CA GLU A 71 28.41 6.56 36.91
C GLU A 71 29.68 6.73 36.08
N ASP A 72 30.40 5.62 35.82
CA ASP A 72 31.66 5.65 35.06
C ASP A 72 31.44 6.04 33.59
N TYR A 73 30.26 5.74 33.06
CA TYR A 73 29.91 5.93 31.67
C TYR A 73 28.45 6.36 31.54
N ARG A 74 28.18 7.47 30.87
CA ARG A 74 26.82 7.97 30.57
C ARG A 74 26.70 8.27 29.09
N ALA A 75 25.68 7.70 28.45
CA ALA A 75 25.42 7.85 27.03
C ALA A 75 23.95 8.21 26.76
N CYS A 76 23.75 9.07 25.75
CA CYS A 76 22.46 9.42 25.15
C CYS A 76 22.69 9.89 23.71
N GLY A 77 21.62 10.00 22.92
CA GLY A 77 21.65 10.41 21.52
C GLY A 77 21.59 9.22 20.53
N PRO A 78 21.64 9.52 19.22
CA PRO A 78 21.54 8.53 18.15
C PRO A 78 22.90 7.96 17.70
N SER A 79 24.02 8.40 18.29
CA SER A 79 25.35 7.95 17.92
C SER A 79 25.77 6.72 18.73
N ILE A 80 26.30 5.69 18.07
CA ILE A 80 26.82 4.49 18.72
C ILE A 80 27.93 4.87 19.72
N PRO A 81 27.75 4.57 21.03
CA PRO A 81 28.74 4.89 22.05
C PRO A 81 29.98 4.01 21.93
N LYS A 82 31.12 4.49 22.43
CA LYS A 82 32.35 3.69 22.52
C LYS A 82 32.13 2.45 23.40
N PRO A 83 32.84 1.34 23.14
CA PRO A 83 32.81 0.16 24.02
C PRO A 83 33.20 0.51 25.46
N TYR A 84 32.62 -0.20 26.43
CA TYR A 84 32.94 -0.06 27.85
C TYR A 84 33.62 -1.32 28.37
N ILE A 85 34.80 -1.15 28.99
CA ILE A 85 35.57 -2.23 29.60
C ILE A 85 35.57 -2.04 31.11
N SER A 86 35.08 -3.03 31.85
CA SER A 86 34.98 -2.96 33.31
C SER A 86 36.31 -3.22 34.00
N SER A 87 36.59 -2.49 35.08
CA SER A 87 37.72 -2.76 35.98
C SER A 87 37.47 -3.84 37.03
N GLN A 88 36.20 -4.23 37.22
CA GLN A 88 35.78 -5.22 38.22
C GLN A 88 35.02 -6.38 37.55
N ASN A 89 34.85 -7.49 38.28
CA ASN A 89 34.09 -8.66 37.83
C ASN A 89 32.56 -8.46 37.87
N HIS A 90 32.08 -7.24 38.07
CA HIS A 90 30.67 -6.92 38.12
C HIS A 90 30.42 -5.50 37.65
N ILE A 91 29.26 -5.30 37.04
CA ILE A 91 28.80 -4.00 36.56
C ILE A 91 27.30 -3.81 36.77
N TRP A 92 26.91 -2.55 36.89
CA TRP A 92 25.54 -2.08 36.91
C TRP A 92 25.26 -1.28 35.65
N ILE A 93 24.22 -1.70 34.93
CA ILE A 93 23.67 -0.96 33.80
C ILE A 93 22.33 -0.40 34.26
N LYS A 94 22.13 0.90 34.09
CA LYS A 94 20.86 1.56 34.40
C LYS A 94 20.39 2.36 33.20
N PHE A 95 19.13 2.18 32.86
CA PHE A 95 18.45 2.93 31.82
C PHE A 95 17.26 3.65 32.42
N HIS A 96 17.23 4.96 32.25
CA HIS A 96 16.18 5.85 32.74
C HIS A 96 15.56 6.58 31.56
N THR A 97 14.23 6.65 31.53
CA THR A 97 13.46 7.40 30.53
C THR A 97 12.50 8.38 31.19
N ASP A 98 12.36 9.57 30.61
CA ASP A 98 11.43 10.60 31.06
C ASP A 98 10.02 10.43 30.45
N ASP A 99 9.14 11.42 30.60
CA ASP A 99 7.75 11.41 30.09
C ASP A 99 7.64 11.87 28.62
N SER A 100 8.77 12.00 27.91
CA SER A 100 8.85 12.65 26.61
C SER A 100 9.26 11.69 25.47
N VAL A 101 9.69 12.25 24.34
CA VAL A 101 9.88 11.56 23.05
C VAL A 101 10.86 10.39 23.16
N THR A 102 10.40 9.19 22.76
CA THR A 102 11.15 7.94 22.82
C THR A 102 11.88 7.65 21.49
N GLY A 103 13.11 7.14 21.54
CA GLY A 103 13.86 6.62 20.38
C GLY A 103 13.63 5.13 20.12
N LYS A 104 14.31 4.54 19.13
CA LYS A 104 14.27 3.09 18.86
C LYS A 104 14.83 2.25 20.02
N GLY A 105 15.68 2.86 20.84
CA GLY A 105 16.33 2.24 21.99
C GLY A 105 17.71 1.72 21.70
N PHE A 106 18.17 0.75 22.47
CA PHE A 106 19.52 0.23 22.34
C PHE A 106 19.56 -1.29 22.32
N ARG A 107 20.58 -1.81 21.64
CA ARG A 107 20.97 -3.22 21.65
C ARG A 107 22.46 -3.29 21.91
N LEU A 108 22.81 -3.77 23.10
CA LEU A 108 24.19 -3.97 23.52
C LEU A 108 24.48 -5.46 23.68
N SER A 109 25.73 -5.82 23.40
CA SER A 109 26.25 -7.17 23.56
C SER A 109 27.37 -7.10 24.59
N TYR A 110 27.39 -8.04 25.54
CA TYR A 110 28.44 -8.13 26.54
C TYR A 110 29.11 -9.51 26.52
N VAL A 111 30.38 -9.52 26.88
CA VAL A 111 31.18 -10.73 27.07
C VAL A 111 32.00 -10.61 28.35
N THR A 112 32.18 -11.72 29.04
CA THR A 112 33.04 -11.85 30.22
C THR A 112 34.21 -12.75 29.85
N GLY A 113 35.43 -12.25 30.00
CA GLY A 113 36.64 -12.99 29.63
C GLY A 113 37.68 -12.91 30.73
N LYS A 114 38.52 -13.95 30.82
CA LYS A 114 39.75 -13.89 31.62
C LYS A 114 40.84 -13.21 30.79
N PRO A 115 41.67 -12.36 31.40
CA PRO A 115 42.84 -11.79 30.74
C PRO A 115 44.00 -12.80 30.55
N GLU A 116 43.90 -14.03 31.07
CA GLU A 116 45.01 -15.00 31.11
C GLU A 116 44.58 -16.45 30.78
N GLU A 117 43.75 -16.66 29.74
CA GLU A 117 43.47 -18.01 29.23
C GLU A 117 44.22 -18.29 27.92
N PRO A 118 44.94 -19.43 27.78
CA PRO A 118 45.87 -19.66 26.68
C PRO A 118 45.22 -20.04 25.34
N SER A 119 43.89 -20.23 25.28
CA SER A 119 43.19 -20.60 24.05
C SER A 119 41.74 -20.11 24.12
N CYS A 120 41.37 -19.22 23.21
CA CYS A 120 39.96 -18.90 22.95
C CYS A 120 39.30 -20.03 22.13
N ASP A 121 37.97 -20.07 22.11
CA ASP A 121 37.24 -20.95 21.20
C ASP A 121 37.45 -20.53 19.72
N TRP A 122 37.25 -21.45 18.78
CA TRP A 122 37.46 -21.26 17.32
C TRP A 122 36.63 -20.14 16.66
N TYR A 123 35.66 -19.55 17.37
CA TYR A 123 34.78 -18.47 16.92
C TYR A 123 35.05 -17.14 17.67
N GLN A 124 36.15 -17.09 18.45
CA GLN A 124 36.56 -15.97 19.28
C GLN A 124 37.96 -15.52 18.89
N PHE A 125 38.13 -14.21 18.75
CA PHE A 125 39.39 -13.55 18.51
C PHE A 125 40.17 -13.37 19.81
N HIS A 126 41.45 -13.75 19.76
CA HIS A 126 42.38 -13.60 20.87
C HIS A 126 43.15 -12.28 20.76
N CYS A 127 42.82 -11.35 21.65
CA CYS A 127 43.53 -10.08 21.84
C CYS A 127 45.00 -10.25 22.25
N ALA A 128 45.87 -9.28 21.96
CA ALA A 128 47.27 -9.35 22.39
C ALA A 128 47.42 -9.29 23.92
N ASN A 129 46.48 -8.64 24.62
CA ASN A 129 46.39 -8.65 26.08
C ASN A 129 45.81 -9.95 26.69
N GLY A 130 45.58 -11.01 25.91
CA GLY A 130 45.11 -12.31 26.40
C GLY A 130 43.59 -12.42 26.59
N LYS A 131 42.83 -11.40 26.17
CA LYS A 131 41.36 -11.37 26.22
C LYS A 131 40.74 -12.05 25.00
N CYS A 132 39.67 -12.81 25.21
CA CYS A 132 38.87 -13.36 24.12
C CYS A 132 37.66 -12.45 23.84
N ILE A 133 37.50 -12.01 22.59
CA ILE A 133 36.30 -11.32 22.09
C ILE A 133 35.70 -12.12 20.92
N PRO A 134 34.43 -11.93 20.54
CA PRO A 134 33.87 -12.60 19.36
C PRO A 134 34.58 -12.18 18.06
N ASP A 135 34.76 -13.09 17.09
CA ASP A 135 35.39 -12.79 15.79
C ASP A 135 34.68 -11.68 15.00
N THR A 136 33.39 -11.46 15.27
CA THR A 136 32.60 -10.37 14.68
C THR A 136 33.04 -8.96 15.12
N TRP A 137 33.91 -8.85 16.12
CA TRP A 137 34.43 -7.58 16.65
C TRP A 137 35.84 -7.27 16.14
N LYS A 138 36.34 -8.03 15.16
CA LYS A 138 37.62 -7.74 14.52
C LYS A 138 37.43 -6.74 13.36
N CYS A 139 38.31 -5.74 13.27
CA CYS A 139 38.33 -4.74 12.18
C CYS A 139 36.98 -3.99 12.01
N ASN A 140 36.31 -3.64 13.11
CA ASN A 140 35.04 -2.90 13.11
C ASN A 140 35.20 -1.40 13.50
N THR A 141 36.44 -0.92 13.62
CA THR A 141 36.84 0.44 14.03
C THR A 141 36.55 0.78 15.49
N LEU A 142 36.19 -0.19 16.32
CA LEU A 142 35.94 -0.04 17.75
C LEU A 142 36.99 -0.84 18.53
N ASP A 143 37.64 -0.20 19.50
CA ASP A 143 38.62 -0.86 20.37
C ASP A 143 37.90 -1.61 21.49
N GLU A 144 37.37 -2.79 21.18
CA GLU A 144 36.77 -3.69 22.18
C GLU A 144 37.82 -4.45 22.96
N CYS A 145 38.99 -4.63 22.37
CA CYS A 145 40.12 -5.31 22.97
C CYS A 145 40.76 -4.48 24.11
N GLY A 146 40.71 -3.15 24.00
CA GLY A 146 41.27 -2.16 24.93
C GLY A 146 42.75 -1.86 24.71
N ASP A 147 43.38 -2.56 23.75
CA ASP A 147 44.77 -2.40 23.31
C ASP A 147 44.87 -2.26 21.77
N ASN A 148 43.75 -2.12 21.06
CA ASN A 148 43.59 -2.08 19.60
C ASN A 148 44.09 -3.32 18.84
N SER A 149 44.30 -4.46 19.50
CA SER A 149 44.75 -5.68 18.79
C SER A 149 43.72 -6.25 17.83
N ASP A 150 42.45 -5.95 18.05
CA ASP A 150 41.32 -6.25 17.16
C ASP A 150 41.34 -5.43 15.88
N GLU A 151 42.08 -4.32 15.85
CA GLU A 151 42.18 -3.38 14.73
C GLU A 151 43.56 -3.38 14.04
N GLU A 152 44.56 -4.10 14.58
CA GLU A 152 45.92 -4.12 14.03
C GLU A 152 46.57 -5.54 14.05
N PRO A 153 47.06 -6.08 12.91
CA PRO A 153 47.04 -5.53 11.55
C PRO A 153 45.80 -6.00 10.78
N CYS A 154 44.84 -5.11 10.56
CA CYS A 154 43.88 -5.29 9.46
C CYS A 154 44.65 -5.01 8.16
N GLU A 155 45.08 -6.05 7.42
CA GLU A 155 45.65 -5.85 6.08
C GLU A 155 44.62 -5.09 5.23
N ARG A 156 44.87 -3.80 5.02
CA ARG A 156 44.30 -3.09 3.88
C ARG A 156 44.82 -3.80 2.64
N ALA A 157 43.99 -4.66 2.06
CA ALA A 157 44.26 -5.26 0.77
C ALA A 157 44.37 -4.16 -0.29
N ILE A 158 45.60 -3.71 -0.54
CA ILE A 158 46.02 -3.14 -1.82
C ILE A 158 46.94 -4.19 -2.43
N PRO A 159 46.56 -4.87 -3.52
CA PRO A 159 47.50 -5.74 -4.23
C PRO A 159 48.46 -4.93 -5.12
N PRO A 160 49.70 -5.43 -5.28
CA PRO A 160 50.73 -4.83 -6.13
C PRO A 160 50.50 -5.16 -7.62
N THR A 161 51.09 -4.31 -8.45
CA THR A 161 51.32 -4.42 -9.90
C THR A 161 51.19 -5.81 -10.54
N ALA A 162 50.23 -5.91 -11.47
CA ALA A 162 50.26 -6.57 -12.77
C ALA A 162 51.00 -7.92 -12.90
N PHE A 163 50.25 -9.04 -12.95
CA PHE A 163 50.45 -10.12 -13.92
C PHE A 163 49.13 -10.86 -14.15
N PHE A 164 48.82 -11.12 -15.42
CA PHE A 164 47.62 -11.83 -15.89
C PHE A 164 47.58 -13.26 -15.34
N GLN A 165 46.59 -13.56 -14.50
CA GLN A 165 46.31 -14.90 -14.00
C GLN A 165 44.79 -15.15 -14.09
N PRO A 166 44.34 -16.32 -14.59
CA PRO A 166 42.91 -16.64 -14.65
C PRO A 166 42.30 -16.72 -13.24
N CYS A 167 41.03 -16.36 -13.10
CA CYS A 167 40.33 -16.30 -11.81
C CYS A 167 40.33 -17.66 -11.08
N ASP A 168 40.44 -17.62 -9.75
CA ASP A 168 40.49 -18.80 -8.86
C ASP A 168 39.12 -19.51 -8.78
N TYR A 169 39.05 -20.71 -8.20
CA TYR A 169 37.85 -21.59 -8.24
C TYR A 169 36.57 -20.98 -7.64
N ASP A 170 36.68 -19.94 -6.78
CA ASP A 170 35.56 -19.25 -6.09
C ASP A 170 35.39 -17.77 -6.56
N GLN A 171 35.89 -17.44 -7.74
CA GLN A 171 35.83 -16.08 -8.30
C GLN A 171 35.22 -16.08 -9.71
N PHE A 172 34.29 -15.17 -9.96
CA PHE A 172 33.67 -14.97 -11.27
C PHE A 172 34.32 -13.80 -12.03
N GLN A 173 34.34 -13.91 -13.36
CA GLN A 173 34.92 -12.92 -14.25
C GLN A 173 33.89 -11.87 -14.67
N CYS A 174 34.11 -10.62 -14.31
CA CYS A 174 33.38 -9.48 -14.86
C CYS A 174 34.13 -8.92 -16.07
N LEU A 175 33.50 -8.96 -17.25
CA LEU A 175 34.12 -8.48 -18.49
C LEU A 175 33.65 -7.06 -18.79
N SER A 176 34.57 -6.10 -18.77
CA SER A 176 34.22 -4.75 -19.25
C SER A 176 34.24 -4.69 -20.78
N ARG A 177 33.09 -4.38 -21.40
CA ARG A 177 32.96 -4.26 -22.88
C ARG A 177 33.76 -3.09 -23.45
N TYR A 178 34.06 -2.10 -22.62
CA TYR A 178 34.73 -0.86 -23.03
C TYR A 178 36.26 -0.95 -22.96
N THR A 179 36.80 -1.74 -22.03
CA THR A 179 38.26 -1.78 -21.78
C THR A 179 38.92 -3.10 -22.18
N ARG A 180 38.15 -4.15 -22.55
CA ARG A 180 38.65 -5.52 -22.81
C ARG A 180 39.47 -6.11 -21.66
N ILE A 181 39.31 -5.57 -20.46
CA ILE A 181 39.94 -6.03 -19.22
C ILE A 181 38.84 -6.74 -18.42
N TYR A 182 39.17 -7.91 -17.87
CA TYR A 182 38.26 -8.65 -16.99
C TYR A 182 38.73 -8.52 -15.53
N THR A 183 37.79 -8.40 -14.60
CA THR A 183 38.03 -8.29 -13.16
C THR A 183 37.47 -9.54 -12.49
N CYS A 184 38.27 -10.21 -11.65
CA CYS A 184 37.81 -11.38 -10.90
C CYS A 184 37.21 -10.92 -9.58
N LEU A 185 35.90 -11.12 -9.39
CA LEU A 185 35.22 -10.84 -8.13
C LEU A 185 34.89 -12.15 -7.41
N PRO A 186 34.96 -12.20 -6.07
CA PRO A 186 34.47 -13.35 -5.31
C PRO A 186 32.98 -13.58 -5.59
N GLU A 187 32.58 -14.85 -5.68
CA GLU A 187 31.19 -15.24 -5.99
C GLU A 187 30.16 -14.69 -4.98
N SER A 188 30.60 -14.26 -3.80
CA SER A 188 29.80 -13.58 -2.78
C SER A 188 29.37 -12.15 -3.11
N LEU A 189 30.09 -11.48 -4.02
CA LEU A 189 29.76 -10.14 -4.54
C LEU A 189 28.93 -10.22 -5.82
N LYS A 190 28.62 -11.43 -6.28
CA LYS A 190 27.53 -11.62 -7.22
C LYS A 190 26.25 -11.43 -6.39
N CYS A 191 25.40 -10.47 -6.75
CA CYS A 191 24.01 -10.38 -6.25
C CYS A 191 23.85 -9.86 -4.83
N ASP A 192 24.79 -9.02 -4.42
CA ASP A 192 24.82 -8.37 -3.13
C ASP A 192 24.06 -7.03 -3.12
N ARG A 193 23.44 -6.66 -4.26
CA ARG A 193 22.69 -5.42 -4.53
C ARG A 193 23.57 -4.17 -4.63
N ASN A 194 24.88 -4.33 -4.68
CA ASN A 194 25.82 -3.28 -5.00
C ASN A 194 26.33 -3.50 -6.42
N ILE A 195 26.52 -2.41 -7.17
CA ILE A 195 27.13 -2.50 -8.50
C ILE A 195 28.65 -2.54 -8.29
N ASP A 196 29.19 -3.73 -8.13
CA ASP A 196 30.60 -4.02 -7.98
C ASP A 196 31.28 -4.20 -9.35
N CYS A 197 30.55 -4.59 -10.39
CA CYS A 197 31.06 -4.58 -11.76
C CYS A 197 30.70 -3.28 -12.50
N LEU A 198 31.71 -2.71 -13.17
CA LEU A 198 31.63 -1.45 -13.93
C LEU A 198 30.45 -1.40 -14.93
N ASP A 199 30.04 -2.55 -15.46
CA ASP A 199 28.97 -2.71 -16.45
C ASP A 199 27.69 -3.40 -15.85
N LEU A 200 27.52 -3.43 -14.52
CA LEU A 200 26.44 -4.08 -13.74
C LEU A 200 26.38 -5.62 -13.80
N GLU A 201 27.30 -6.29 -14.51
CA GLU A 201 27.24 -7.75 -14.80
C GLU A 201 27.06 -8.66 -13.57
N ASP A 202 27.54 -8.24 -12.41
CA ASP A 202 27.45 -8.90 -11.10
C ASP A 202 26.03 -8.96 -10.53
N GLU A 203 25.18 -7.99 -10.87
CA GLU A 203 23.81 -7.85 -10.33
C GLU A 203 22.72 -8.27 -11.32
N ILE A 204 23.08 -8.59 -12.56
CA ILE A 204 22.11 -8.93 -13.60
C ILE A 204 21.77 -10.42 -13.61
N ASP A 205 22.60 -11.30 -13.03
CA ASP A 205 22.47 -12.76 -13.16
C ASP A 205 22.58 -13.51 -11.82
N CYS A 206 21.68 -13.14 -10.92
CA CYS A 206 21.64 -13.63 -9.55
C CYS A 206 20.75 -14.85 -9.37
N ASP A 207 21.06 -15.67 -8.37
CA ASP A 207 20.16 -16.73 -7.90
C ASP A 207 18.92 -16.08 -7.27
N ILE A 208 18.07 -15.62 -8.17
CA ILE A 208 16.72 -15.17 -7.97
C ILE A 208 15.99 -16.27 -7.18
N PRO A 209 15.25 -15.95 -6.09
CA PRO A 209 14.37 -16.93 -5.46
C PRO A 209 13.31 -17.35 -6.46
N SER A 210 13.61 -18.44 -7.17
CA SER A 210 12.77 -19.08 -8.17
C SER A 210 12.35 -20.45 -7.66
N TYR A 211 11.56 -20.43 -6.60
CA TYR A 211 11.07 -21.64 -5.98
C TYR A 211 9.63 -21.91 -6.40
N VAL A 212 9.34 -23.20 -6.53
CA VAL A 212 7.98 -23.71 -6.70
C VAL A 212 7.57 -24.37 -5.39
N GLU A 213 6.75 -23.68 -4.61
CA GLU A 213 6.24 -24.20 -3.34
C GLU A 213 4.93 -24.95 -3.56
N LYS A 214 4.80 -26.14 -2.96
CA LYS A 214 3.58 -26.95 -3.03
C LYS A 214 2.85 -26.91 -1.69
N LEU A 215 1.67 -26.34 -1.70
CA LEU A 215 0.82 -26.14 -0.54
C LEU A 215 -0.33 -27.15 -0.57
N LYS A 216 -0.34 -28.09 0.38
CA LYS A 216 -1.33 -29.19 0.43
C LYS A 216 -2.40 -29.05 1.51
N ASN A 217 -2.28 -28.03 2.35
CA ASN A 217 -3.20 -27.84 3.46
C ASN A 217 -4.56 -27.31 2.98
N PHE A 218 -5.62 -27.53 3.76
CA PHE A 218 -6.96 -26.99 3.46
C PHE A 218 -7.04 -25.46 3.65
N PHE A 219 -6.10 -24.89 4.40
CA PHE A 219 -5.96 -23.46 4.61
C PHE A 219 -4.47 -23.13 4.81
N GLY A 220 -4.09 -21.89 4.54
CA GLY A 220 -2.75 -21.42 4.78
C GLY A 220 -2.55 -19.97 4.37
N ALA A 221 -1.34 -19.49 4.57
CA ALA A 221 -0.90 -18.17 4.17
C ALA A 221 0.45 -18.28 3.45
N PHE A 222 0.69 -17.40 2.49
CA PHE A 222 1.96 -17.25 1.80
C PHE A 222 2.16 -15.79 1.43
N SER A 223 3.42 -15.38 1.31
CA SER A 223 3.79 -13.99 1.04
C SER A 223 4.90 -13.92 0.01
N SER A 224 5.06 -12.75 -0.61
CA SER A 224 6.23 -12.46 -1.43
C SER A 224 7.52 -12.62 -0.62
N PRO A 225 8.66 -12.90 -1.27
CA PRO A 225 9.96 -12.98 -0.59
C PRO A 225 10.25 -11.71 0.20
N ASN A 226 10.80 -11.88 1.40
CA ASN A 226 11.14 -10.80 2.34
C ASN A 226 9.98 -9.95 2.88
N TYR A 227 8.72 -10.29 2.62
CA TYR A 227 7.58 -9.54 3.18
C TYR A 227 7.65 -9.50 4.73
N PRO A 228 7.47 -8.34 5.40
CA PRO A 228 6.95 -7.06 4.90
C PRO A 228 8.00 -6.08 4.33
N ASP A 229 9.25 -6.49 4.17
CA ASP A 229 10.29 -5.71 3.48
C ASP A 229 10.21 -5.87 1.95
N TYR A 230 11.08 -5.17 1.23
CA TYR A 230 11.08 -5.16 -0.23
C TYR A 230 11.50 -6.51 -0.83
N TYR A 231 10.72 -7.04 -1.79
CA TYR A 231 11.09 -8.28 -2.48
C TYR A 231 12.34 -8.08 -3.37
N PRO A 232 13.17 -9.11 -3.58
CA PRO A 232 14.32 -9.02 -4.49
C PRO A 232 13.88 -8.77 -5.95
N PRO A 233 14.52 -7.84 -6.67
CA PRO A 233 14.34 -7.68 -8.11
C PRO A 233 14.67 -8.99 -8.85
N GLY A 234 13.90 -9.30 -9.90
CA GLY A 234 14.03 -10.51 -10.70
C GLY A 234 13.30 -11.72 -10.14
N SER A 235 12.72 -11.65 -8.93
CA SER A 235 12.02 -12.76 -8.26
C SER A 235 10.98 -13.47 -9.15
N ASN A 236 11.01 -14.80 -9.17
CA ASN A 236 10.09 -15.61 -9.97
C ASN A 236 9.54 -16.78 -9.14
N CYS A 237 8.58 -16.49 -8.26
CA CYS A 237 8.05 -17.46 -7.31
C CYS A 237 6.73 -18.06 -7.82
N THR A 238 6.58 -19.38 -7.66
CA THR A 238 5.32 -20.06 -7.96
C THR A 238 4.80 -20.83 -6.76
N TRP A 239 3.53 -20.62 -6.41
CA TRP A 239 2.82 -21.42 -5.40
C TRP A 239 1.79 -22.32 -6.09
N LEU A 240 1.87 -23.61 -5.80
CA LEU A 240 0.97 -24.65 -6.28
C LEU A 240 0.14 -25.16 -5.10
N ILE A 241 -1.09 -24.67 -5.01
CA ILE A 241 -2.02 -25.08 -3.97
C ILE A 241 -2.82 -26.28 -4.52
N ASP A 242 -2.60 -27.45 -3.93
CA ASP A 242 -3.32 -28.70 -4.24
C ASP A 242 -3.85 -29.30 -2.95
N THR A 243 -5.06 -28.91 -2.59
CA THR A 243 -5.69 -29.29 -1.32
C THR A 243 -6.17 -30.74 -1.30
N GLY A 244 -6.12 -31.45 -2.43
CA GLY A 244 -6.65 -32.81 -2.57
C GLY A 244 -8.18 -32.90 -2.52
N ASP A 245 -8.88 -31.79 -2.29
CA ASP A 245 -10.33 -31.67 -2.29
C ASP A 245 -10.84 -31.29 -3.69
N ARG A 246 -12.12 -31.53 -3.97
CA ARG A 246 -12.81 -31.07 -5.19
C ARG A 246 -13.50 -29.73 -5.01
N ARG A 247 -13.66 -29.27 -3.76
CA ARG A 247 -14.26 -27.98 -3.41
C ARG A 247 -13.36 -26.82 -3.85
N LYS A 248 -13.98 -25.66 -4.08
CA LYS A 248 -13.32 -24.46 -4.59
C LYS A 248 -12.31 -23.90 -3.57
N VAL A 249 -11.18 -23.38 -4.03
CA VAL A 249 -10.26 -22.61 -3.17
C VAL A 249 -10.58 -21.12 -3.27
N ILE A 250 -10.72 -20.46 -2.11
CA ILE A 250 -10.86 -19.02 -1.99
C ILE A 250 -9.49 -18.45 -1.63
N LEU A 251 -8.91 -17.65 -2.52
CA LEU A 251 -7.64 -16.95 -2.34
C LEU A 251 -7.92 -15.48 -2.04
N ARG A 252 -7.30 -14.93 -0.98
CA ARG A 252 -7.47 -13.54 -0.54
C ARG A 252 -6.11 -12.88 -0.34
N PHE A 253 -5.84 -11.83 -1.09
CA PHE A 253 -4.68 -10.95 -0.85
C PHE A 253 -5.06 -9.91 0.21
N THR A 254 -4.43 -9.97 1.38
CA THR A 254 -4.70 -9.05 2.50
C THR A 254 -3.93 -7.75 2.40
N ASP A 255 -2.70 -7.82 1.87
CA ASP A 255 -1.86 -6.66 1.54
C ASP A 255 -1.26 -6.90 0.15
N PHE A 256 -1.23 -5.87 -0.69
CA PHE A 256 -0.78 -5.98 -2.07
C PHE A 256 -0.20 -4.65 -2.57
N LYS A 257 1.12 -4.60 -2.72
CA LYS A 257 1.86 -3.46 -3.24
C LYS A 257 3.07 -3.90 -4.06
N LEU A 258 2.92 -3.86 -5.38
CA LEU A 258 3.97 -4.14 -6.35
C LEU A 258 4.53 -2.85 -6.96
N ASP A 259 5.71 -2.94 -7.58
CA ASP A 259 6.31 -1.83 -8.30
C ASP A 259 5.62 -1.61 -9.65
N GLY A 260 5.37 -0.33 -9.97
CA GLY A 260 4.65 0.09 -11.17
C GLY A 260 5.52 0.78 -12.22
N THR A 261 6.84 0.77 -12.07
CA THR A 261 7.76 1.56 -12.88
C THR A 261 8.58 0.68 -13.86
N GLY A 262 8.02 0.32 -15.01
CA GLY A 262 8.77 -0.44 -16.04
C GLY A 262 7.94 -1.50 -16.80
N TYR A 263 8.62 -2.56 -17.27
CA TYR A 263 7.98 -3.82 -17.69
C TYR A 263 7.49 -4.56 -16.44
N GLY A 264 6.48 -3.97 -15.81
CA GLY A 264 6.28 -4.08 -14.38
C GLY A 264 5.96 -5.46 -13.81
N ASP A 265 6.01 -5.47 -12.49
CA ASP A 265 5.81 -6.65 -11.65
C ASP A 265 4.35 -7.13 -11.69
N TYR A 266 4.18 -8.44 -11.70
CA TYR A 266 2.84 -9.02 -11.77
C TYR A 266 2.70 -10.33 -11.01
N VAL A 267 1.48 -10.59 -10.58
CA VAL A 267 1.03 -11.88 -10.05
C VAL A 267 -0.07 -12.42 -10.96
N LYS A 268 0.18 -13.57 -11.59
CA LYS A 268 -0.81 -14.30 -12.38
C LYS A 268 -1.39 -15.43 -11.55
N VAL A 269 -2.72 -15.49 -11.50
CA VAL A 269 -3.44 -16.54 -10.78
C VAL A 269 -4.20 -17.39 -11.79
N TYR A 270 -3.96 -18.70 -11.76
CA TYR A 270 -4.58 -19.68 -12.64
C TYR A 270 -5.44 -20.66 -11.85
N ASP A 271 -6.55 -21.07 -12.45
CA ASP A 271 -7.47 -22.08 -11.97
C ASP A 271 -6.93 -23.47 -12.29
N GLY A 272 -6.45 -24.20 -11.29
CA GLY A 272 -5.71 -25.46 -11.44
C GLY A 272 -4.19 -25.30 -11.36
N LEU A 273 -3.46 -26.42 -11.56
CA LEU A 273 -2.00 -26.47 -11.38
C LEU A 273 -1.18 -26.14 -12.65
N GLU A 274 -1.85 -26.08 -13.81
CA GLU A 274 -1.22 -25.87 -15.12
C GLU A 274 -1.23 -24.39 -15.55
N GLU A 275 -0.20 -23.96 -16.27
CA GLU A 275 -0.11 -22.62 -16.87
C GLU A 275 -0.89 -22.54 -18.17
N ASN A 276 -2.21 -22.70 -18.09
CA ASN A 276 -3.08 -22.59 -19.25
C ASN A 276 -3.71 -21.19 -19.32
N PRO A 277 -3.51 -20.41 -20.41
CA PRO A 277 -4.10 -19.09 -20.54
C PRO A 277 -5.64 -19.10 -20.50
N ARG A 278 -6.31 -20.22 -20.85
CA ARG A 278 -7.77 -20.36 -20.73
C ARG A 278 -8.27 -20.49 -19.29
N ARG A 279 -7.37 -20.77 -18.35
CA ARG A 279 -7.65 -20.94 -16.93
C ARG A 279 -7.06 -19.80 -16.10
N LEU A 280 -6.58 -18.73 -16.73
CA LEU A 280 -6.11 -17.54 -16.03
C LEU A 280 -7.31 -16.84 -15.38
N LEU A 281 -7.33 -16.78 -14.05
CA LEU A 281 -8.38 -16.09 -13.29
C LEU A 281 -8.15 -14.58 -13.31
N ARG A 282 -6.94 -14.14 -13.00
CA ARG A 282 -6.58 -12.71 -12.95
C ARG A 282 -5.08 -12.48 -13.07
N VAL A 283 -4.72 -11.33 -13.62
CA VAL A 283 -3.37 -10.74 -13.53
C VAL A 283 -3.47 -9.54 -12.59
N LEU A 284 -2.67 -9.55 -11.53
CA LEU A 284 -2.55 -8.47 -10.56
C LEU A 284 -1.25 -7.71 -10.81
N THR A 285 -1.32 -6.39 -10.78
CA THR A 285 -0.19 -5.49 -11.07
C THR A 285 -0.16 -4.35 -10.05
N ALA A 286 0.82 -3.44 -10.14
CA ALA A 286 0.88 -2.25 -9.28
C ALA A 286 -0.38 -1.36 -9.27
N PHE A 287 -1.28 -1.50 -10.24
CA PHE A 287 -2.56 -0.78 -10.26
C PHE A 287 -3.62 -1.40 -9.34
N ASP A 288 -3.44 -2.65 -8.91
CA ASP A 288 -4.36 -3.39 -8.02
C ASP A 288 -4.06 -3.15 -6.52
N THR A 289 -3.56 -1.97 -6.15
CA THR A 289 -3.20 -1.59 -4.76
C THR A 289 -4.38 -1.53 -3.79
N ARG A 290 -5.62 -1.63 -4.29
CA ARG A 290 -6.83 -1.69 -3.46
C ARG A 290 -7.03 -3.11 -2.93
N ALA A 291 -6.30 -3.46 -1.88
CA ALA A 291 -6.56 -4.65 -1.08
C ALA A 291 -7.86 -4.47 -0.24
N PRO A 292 -8.60 -5.54 0.07
CA PRO A 292 -8.32 -6.95 -0.26
C PRO A 292 -8.85 -7.37 -1.63
N VAL A 293 -8.06 -8.18 -2.35
CA VAL A 293 -8.49 -8.81 -3.61
C VAL A 293 -8.80 -10.28 -3.36
N THR A 294 -10.03 -10.69 -3.66
CA THR A 294 -10.49 -12.07 -3.47
C THR A 294 -10.74 -12.77 -4.81
N LEU A 295 -10.22 -13.98 -4.96
CA LEU A 295 -10.35 -14.83 -6.14
C LEU A 295 -10.87 -16.20 -5.72
N VAL A 296 -11.75 -16.79 -6.54
CA VAL A 296 -12.35 -18.10 -6.26
C VAL A 296 -12.03 -19.03 -7.43
N SER A 297 -11.41 -20.17 -7.13
CA SER A 297 -11.12 -21.24 -8.10
C SER A 297 -12.38 -22.06 -8.40
N SER A 298 -12.41 -22.75 -9.54
CA SER A 298 -13.45 -23.74 -9.84
C SER A 298 -13.20 -25.11 -9.18
N SER A 299 -12.01 -25.34 -8.64
CA SER A 299 -11.55 -26.63 -8.09
C SER A 299 -10.74 -26.47 -6.81
N GLY A 300 -10.27 -27.58 -6.22
CA GLY A 300 -9.37 -27.59 -5.06
C GLY A 300 -7.92 -27.23 -5.38
N GLN A 301 -7.66 -26.76 -6.59
CA GLN A 301 -6.34 -26.52 -7.15
C GLN A 301 -6.23 -25.10 -7.70
N ILE A 302 -5.17 -24.40 -7.32
CA ILE A 302 -4.89 -23.04 -7.81
C ILE A 302 -3.38 -22.83 -7.92
N ARG A 303 -2.94 -22.16 -8.98
CA ARG A 303 -1.54 -21.80 -9.22
C ARG A 303 -1.40 -20.29 -9.15
N VAL A 304 -0.44 -19.82 -8.37
CA VAL A 304 -0.09 -18.41 -8.25
C VAL A 304 1.34 -18.24 -8.72
N HIS A 305 1.56 -17.39 -9.71
CA HIS A 305 2.88 -17.12 -10.30
C HIS A 305 3.20 -15.65 -10.14
N PHE A 306 4.20 -15.33 -9.34
CA PHE A 306 4.72 -14.00 -9.12
C PHE A 306 6.00 -13.79 -9.91
N PHE A 307 6.06 -12.70 -10.66
CA PHE A 307 7.23 -12.29 -11.40
C PHE A 307 7.52 -10.82 -11.08
N ALA A 308 8.73 -10.54 -10.62
CA ALA A 308 9.30 -9.21 -10.52
C ALA A 308 10.33 -9.01 -11.62
N ASP A 309 10.35 -7.83 -12.22
CA ASP A 309 11.42 -7.44 -13.12
C ASP A 309 12.72 -7.16 -12.33
N LYS A 310 13.84 -6.96 -13.06
CA LYS A 310 15.15 -6.76 -12.44
C LYS A 310 15.39 -5.31 -11.97
N VAL A 311 14.36 -4.45 -11.99
CA VAL A 311 14.51 -3.00 -11.81
C VAL A 311 13.48 -2.50 -10.78
N ASN A 312 13.97 -1.98 -9.65
CA ASN A 312 13.14 -1.55 -8.52
C ASN A 312 12.41 -2.72 -7.82
N ALA A 313 11.87 -2.40 -6.64
CA ALA A 313 11.11 -3.34 -5.84
C ALA A 313 10.10 -2.58 -4.98
N ALA A 314 9.05 -3.27 -4.55
CA ALA A 314 8.08 -2.77 -3.60
C ALA A 314 7.96 -3.71 -2.39
N ARG A 315 7.07 -3.35 -1.46
CA ARG A 315 6.79 -4.08 -0.22
C ARG A 315 6.23 -5.49 -0.44
N GLY A 316 5.71 -5.77 -1.63
CA GLY A 316 5.21 -7.08 -2.02
C GLY A 316 3.77 -7.32 -1.58
N PHE A 317 3.46 -8.57 -1.25
CA PHE A 317 2.09 -8.97 -0.90
C PHE A 317 2.05 -10.07 0.14
N ASN A 318 0.90 -10.14 0.83
CA ASN A 318 0.55 -11.24 1.72
C ASN A 318 -0.82 -11.80 1.32
N ALA A 319 -0.90 -13.12 1.21
CA ALA A 319 -2.08 -13.82 0.74
C ALA A 319 -2.44 -14.98 1.67
N THR A 320 -3.74 -15.20 1.82
CA THR A 320 -4.32 -16.33 2.56
C THR A 320 -5.20 -17.13 1.63
N TYR A 321 -5.20 -18.45 1.76
CA TYR A 321 -6.09 -19.33 0.99
C TYR A 321 -6.83 -20.27 1.92
N GLN A 322 -8.05 -20.62 1.55
CA GLN A 322 -8.90 -21.56 2.27
C GLN A 322 -9.78 -22.33 1.30
N VAL A 323 -10.01 -23.62 1.57
CA VAL A 323 -11.03 -24.39 0.86
C VAL A 323 -12.42 -23.91 1.28
N ASP A 324 -13.27 -23.68 0.30
CA ASP A 324 -14.65 -23.26 0.49
C ASP A 324 -15.43 -24.26 1.36
N GLY A 325 -16.01 -23.77 2.46
CA GLY A 325 -16.70 -24.58 3.46
C GLY A 325 -15.80 -25.37 4.42
N PHE A 326 -14.50 -25.05 4.51
CA PHE A 326 -13.63 -25.59 5.56
C PHE A 326 -13.56 -24.61 6.74
N CYS A 327 -13.81 -25.11 7.95
CA CYS A 327 -13.77 -24.32 9.18
C CYS A 327 -12.51 -24.61 9.97
N LEU A 328 -11.98 -23.60 10.65
CA LEU A 328 -10.84 -23.78 11.55
C LEU A 328 -11.24 -24.71 12.71
N PRO A 329 -10.28 -25.37 13.39
CA PRO A 329 -10.60 -26.35 14.46
C PRO A 329 -11.47 -25.82 15.60
N TRP A 330 -11.50 -24.49 15.81
CA TRP A 330 -12.29 -23.79 16.81
C TRP A 330 -13.56 -23.12 16.25
N GLU A 331 -13.89 -23.36 14.99
CA GLU A 331 -15.07 -22.83 14.30
C GLU A 331 -16.05 -23.95 13.93
N ILE A 332 -17.34 -23.62 13.98
CA ILE A 332 -18.44 -24.56 13.75
C ILE A 332 -18.98 -24.35 12.33
N PRO A 333 -19.13 -25.41 11.51
CA PRO A 333 -19.65 -25.28 10.16
C PRO A 333 -21.15 -24.99 10.14
N CYS A 334 -21.55 -24.00 9.35
CA CYS A 334 -22.96 -23.68 9.06
C CYS A 334 -23.72 -24.82 8.35
N GLY A 335 -22.99 -25.83 7.86
CA GLY A 335 -23.50 -26.96 7.08
C GLY A 335 -23.25 -26.73 5.59
N GLY A 336 -22.64 -27.69 4.88
CA GLY A 336 -22.23 -27.49 3.48
C GLY A 336 -21.16 -26.40 3.32
N ASN A 337 -21.22 -25.65 2.20
CA ASN A 337 -20.28 -24.57 1.87
C ASN A 337 -20.73 -23.18 2.39
N TRP A 338 -21.55 -23.12 3.44
CA TRP A 338 -22.15 -21.86 3.93
C TRP A 338 -21.31 -21.13 5.00
N GLY A 339 -20.00 -21.34 5.00
CA GLY A 339 -19.08 -20.70 5.94
C GLY A 339 -19.12 -21.30 7.36
N CYS A 340 -18.54 -20.54 8.29
CA CYS A 340 -18.20 -20.97 9.63
C CYS A 340 -18.53 -19.88 10.64
N TYR A 341 -18.88 -20.27 11.87
CA TYR A 341 -19.17 -19.36 12.98
C TYR A 341 -18.45 -19.82 14.25
N THR A 342 -18.19 -18.90 15.17
CA THR A 342 -17.53 -19.18 16.44
C THR A 342 -18.53 -19.52 17.54
N GLU A 343 -18.08 -20.11 18.65
CA GLU A 343 -18.95 -20.36 19.83
C GLU A 343 -19.57 -19.07 20.40
N GLN A 344 -18.93 -17.92 20.20
CA GLN A 344 -19.46 -16.61 20.65
C GLN A 344 -20.64 -16.14 19.79
N GLN A 345 -20.71 -16.59 18.54
CA GLN A 345 -21.73 -16.26 17.55
C GLN A 345 -22.90 -17.25 17.56
N ARG A 346 -22.89 -18.20 18.50
CA ARG A 346 -23.95 -19.19 18.65
C ARG A 346 -25.02 -18.64 19.58
N CYS A 347 -26.27 -18.63 19.12
CA CYS A 347 -27.41 -18.12 19.90
C CYS A 347 -27.25 -16.66 20.35
N ASP A 348 -26.58 -15.84 19.56
CA ASP A 348 -26.34 -14.42 19.83
C ASP A 348 -27.41 -13.49 19.22
N GLY A 349 -28.41 -14.10 18.58
CA GLY A 349 -29.54 -13.45 17.93
C GLY A 349 -29.23 -12.82 16.58
N TYR A 350 -28.07 -13.11 15.99
CA TYR A 350 -27.69 -12.71 14.64
C TYR A 350 -27.36 -13.95 13.80
N TRP A 351 -27.95 -14.04 12.60
CA TRP A 351 -27.57 -15.12 11.68
C TRP A 351 -26.23 -14.81 11.04
N HIS A 352 -25.20 -15.49 11.50
CA HIS A 352 -23.90 -15.60 10.85
C HIS A 352 -23.94 -16.65 9.74
N CYS A 353 -24.78 -17.67 9.89
CA CYS A 353 -25.03 -18.65 8.85
C CYS A 353 -26.22 -18.26 7.96
N PRO A 354 -26.12 -18.39 6.62
CA PRO A 354 -27.24 -18.21 5.69
C PRO A 354 -28.50 -19.03 6.03
N ASN A 355 -28.30 -20.18 6.67
CA ASN A 355 -29.37 -21.09 7.09
C ASN A 355 -29.85 -20.86 8.52
N GLY A 356 -29.24 -19.94 9.26
CA GLY A 356 -29.56 -19.67 10.67
C GLY A 356 -29.20 -20.80 11.62
N ARG A 357 -28.29 -21.70 11.20
CA ARG A 357 -27.91 -22.88 11.98
C ARG A 357 -27.31 -22.52 13.33
N ASP A 358 -26.55 -21.44 13.37
CA ASP A 358 -25.97 -20.82 14.56
C ASP A 358 -27.03 -20.43 15.61
N GLU A 359 -28.24 -20.10 15.16
CA GLU A 359 -29.37 -19.71 16.02
C GLU A 359 -30.41 -20.83 16.21
N THR A 360 -30.11 -22.06 15.75
CA THR A 360 -31.00 -23.21 15.92
C THR A 360 -30.70 -23.97 17.21
N ASN A 361 -31.74 -24.48 17.86
CA ASN A 361 -31.63 -25.33 19.06
C ASN A 361 -30.95 -24.62 20.26
N CYS A 362 -31.28 -23.35 20.45
CA CYS A 362 -30.90 -22.57 21.63
C CYS A 362 -31.77 -22.96 22.83
N THR A 363 -31.20 -23.06 24.02
CA THR A 363 -31.90 -23.50 25.25
C THR A 363 -33.00 -22.53 25.72
N LEU A 364 -33.07 -21.32 25.14
CA LEU A 364 -33.98 -20.25 25.51
C LEU A 364 -35.30 -20.25 24.72
N CYS A 365 -35.36 -20.88 23.54
CA CYS A 365 -36.50 -20.82 22.62
C CYS A 365 -37.04 -22.21 22.27
N GLN A 366 -38.31 -22.30 21.83
CA GLN A 366 -38.91 -23.56 21.39
C GLN A 366 -38.27 -24.06 20.09
N LYS A 367 -38.52 -25.33 19.77
CA LYS A 367 -38.07 -25.94 18.51
C LYS A 367 -38.71 -25.16 17.35
N ASP A 368 -37.89 -24.58 16.46
CA ASP A 368 -38.24 -23.72 15.31
C ASP A 368 -38.43 -22.21 15.58
N GLU A 369 -38.05 -21.72 16.77
CA GLU A 369 -37.99 -20.29 17.10
C GLU A 369 -36.55 -19.80 17.29
N PHE A 370 -36.29 -18.52 16.97
CA PHE A 370 -34.96 -17.89 17.00
C PHE A 370 -34.89 -16.79 18.08
N PRO A 371 -33.80 -16.69 18.85
CA PRO A 371 -33.69 -15.69 19.91
C PRO A 371 -33.32 -14.29 19.36
N CYS A 372 -33.80 -13.24 20.03
CA CYS A 372 -33.33 -11.87 19.83
C CYS A 372 -32.07 -11.58 20.67
N SER A 373 -31.16 -10.76 20.14
CA SER A 373 -29.76 -10.61 20.59
C SER A 373 -29.49 -10.32 22.08
N ARG A 374 -30.46 -9.87 22.89
CA ARG A 374 -30.24 -9.61 24.33
C ARG A 374 -31.42 -9.86 25.27
N ASN A 375 -32.62 -10.12 24.77
CA ASN A 375 -33.83 -10.07 25.62
C ASN A 375 -34.57 -11.41 25.75
N GLY A 376 -34.06 -12.51 25.18
CA GLY A 376 -34.74 -13.81 25.25
C GLY A 376 -36.13 -13.83 24.60
N VAL A 377 -36.49 -12.78 23.86
CA VAL A 377 -37.69 -12.74 23.01
C VAL A 377 -37.38 -13.63 21.82
N CYS A 378 -38.25 -14.61 21.55
CA CYS A 378 -38.11 -15.53 20.44
C CYS A 378 -39.07 -15.11 19.31
N TYR A 379 -38.64 -15.27 18.06
CA TYR A 379 -39.47 -15.00 16.89
C TYR A 379 -39.50 -16.23 15.96
N PRO A 380 -40.63 -16.48 15.27
CA PRO A 380 -40.73 -17.56 14.31
C PRO A 380 -39.98 -17.22 13.01
N ARG A 381 -39.64 -18.23 12.22
CA ARG A 381 -38.94 -18.07 10.92
C ARG A 381 -39.62 -17.07 9.96
N SER A 382 -40.94 -16.93 10.04
CA SER A 382 -41.73 -16.03 9.19
C SER A 382 -41.54 -14.55 9.50
N ASP A 383 -41.08 -14.23 10.71
CA ASP A 383 -40.85 -12.85 11.16
C ASP A 383 -39.41 -12.41 10.92
N ARG A 384 -38.65 -13.20 10.15
CA ARG A 384 -37.28 -12.90 9.76
C ARG A 384 -37.25 -12.24 8.39
N CYS A 385 -36.54 -11.12 8.28
CA CYS A 385 -36.28 -10.43 7.01
C CYS A 385 -37.56 -10.05 6.25
N ASN A 386 -38.59 -9.64 6.99
CA ASN A 386 -39.91 -9.27 6.49
C ASN A 386 -40.17 -7.75 6.60
N TYR A 387 -39.13 -6.95 6.88
CA TYR A 387 -39.17 -5.51 7.09
C TYR A 387 -39.93 -5.06 8.36
N GLN A 388 -40.34 -5.98 9.24
CA GLN A 388 -41.04 -5.65 10.49
C GLN A 388 -40.20 -6.01 11.69
N ASN A 389 -39.71 -5.00 12.42
CA ASN A 389 -38.95 -5.21 13.65
C ASN A 389 -39.81 -5.85 14.75
N HIS A 390 -39.76 -7.18 14.86
CA HIS A 390 -40.27 -7.95 15.98
C HIS A 390 -39.33 -7.90 17.18
N CYS A 391 -38.01 -7.87 16.95
CA CYS A 391 -37.06 -7.71 18.03
C CYS A 391 -36.94 -6.22 18.43
N PRO A 392 -36.80 -5.90 19.73
CA PRO A 392 -36.65 -4.52 20.21
C PRO A 392 -35.40 -3.80 19.67
N ASN A 393 -34.41 -4.56 19.19
CA ASN A 393 -33.19 -4.03 18.56
C ASN A 393 -33.21 -4.14 17.01
N GLY A 394 -34.30 -4.64 16.42
CA GLY A 394 -34.41 -4.95 14.99
C GLY A 394 -33.33 -5.93 14.52
N SER A 395 -33.01 -6.94 15.33
CA SER A 395 -32.01 -7.97 14.99
C SER A 395 -32.53 -8.95 13.94
N ASP A 396 -33.84 -9.17 13.92
CA ASP A 396 -34.60 -9.94 12.94
C ASP A 396 -34.53 -9.36 11.51
N GLU A 397 -34.21 -8.09 11.35
CA GLU A 397 -34.07 -7.42 10.05
C GLU A 397 -32.61 -7.14 9.64
N LYS A 398 -31.63 -7.69 10.37
CA LYS A 398 -30.20 -7.48 10.11
C LYS A 398 -29.53 -8.75 9.59
N ASN A 399 -28.63 -8.62 8.61
CA ASN A 399 -27.86 -9.72 8.02
C ASN A 399 -28.75 -10.79 7.36
N CYS A 400 -29.59 -10.33 6.45
CA CYS A 400 -30.55 -11.14 5.71
C CYS A 400 -29.95 -11.66 4.41
N PHE A 401 -29.42 -12.89 4.41
CA PHE A 401 -28.85 -13.49 3.19
C PHE A 401 -29.90 -13.96 2.16
N VAL A 402 -31.12 -14.26 2.63
CA VAL A 402 -32.24 -14.70 1.80
C VAL A 402 -33.49 -13.97 2.26
N CYS A 403 -34.06 -13.13 1.40
CA CYS A 403 -35.32 -12.43 1.67
C CYS A 403 -36.54 -13.33 1.38
N GLN A 404 -37.68 -13.00 1.98
CA GLN A 404 -38.95 -13.65 1.62
C GLN A 404 -39.31 -13.39 0.14
N PRO A 405 -40.02 -14.32 -0.53
CA PRO A 405 -40.46 -14.11 -1.91
C PRO A 405 -41.35 -12.87 -2.01
N GLY A 406 -40.95 -11.91 -2.87
CA GLY A 406 -41.60 -10.59 -3.01
C GLY A 406 -40.82 -9.42 -2.37
N ASN A 407 -39.69 -9.71 -1.73
CA ASN A 407 -38.78 -8.70 -1.17
C ASN A 407 -37.46 -8.64 -1.97
N PHE A 408 -36.92 -7.44 -2.14
CA PHE A 408 -35.64 -7.14 -2.77
C PHE A 408 -34.50 -7.14 -1.74
N HIS A 409 -33.35 -7.68 -2.14
CA HIS A 409 -32.16 -7.78 -1.29
C HIS A 409 -31.17 -6.64 -1.57
N CYS A 410 -31.01 -5.74 -0.60
CA CYS A 410 -30.09 -4.61 -0.61
C CYS A 410 -28.62 -5.06 -0.51
N LYS A 411 -27.65 -4.23 -0.92
CA LYS A 411 -26.21 -4.56 -0.81
C LYS A 411 -25.72 -4.58 0.64
N ASN A 412 -26.36 -3.84 1.54
CA ASN A 412 -26.14 -3.89 2.98
C ASN A 412 -26.80 -5.10 3.69
N ASN A 413 -27.21 -6.14 2.97
CA ASN A 413 -27.86 -7.36 3.48
C ASN A 413 -29.16 -7.07 4.26
N ARG A 414 -29.93 -6.06 3.84
CA ARG A 414 -31.31 -5.81 4.27
C ARG A 414 -32.30 -6.23 3.18
N CYS A 415 -33.54 -6.43 3.58
CA CYS A 415 -34.63 -6.75 2.66
C CYS A 415 -35.64 -5.61 2.67
N VAL A 416 -35.97 -5.09 1.49
CA VAL A 416 -37.06 -4.12 1.27
C VAL A 416 -38.12 -4.77 0.37
N PHE A 417 -39.31 -4.19 0.22
CA PHE A 417 -40.30 -4.73 -0.70
C PHE A 417 -39.88 -4.53 -2.15
N GLU A 418 -40.18 -5.50 -3.03
CA GLU A 418 -39.90 -5.37 -4.47
C GLU A 418 -40.61 -4.15 -5.10
N SER A 419 -41.73 -3.71 -4.51
CA SER A 419 -42.45 -2.49 -4.90
C SER A 419 -41.71 -1.18 -4.61
N TRP A 420 -40.65 -1.22 -3.81
CA TRP A 420 -39.86 -0.05 -3.39
C TRP A 420 -38.52 0.03 -4.13
N VAL A 421 -38.28 -0.89 -5.06
CA VAL A 421 -37.13 -0.80 -5.96
C VAL A 421 -37.46 0.24 -7.03
N CYS A 422 -36.59 1.24 -7.20
CA CYS A 422 -36.74 2.30 -8.19
C CYS A 422 -37.97 3.20 -7.98
N ASP A 423 -38.31 3.50 -6.73
CA ASP A 423 -39.41 4.40 -6.36
C ASP A 423 -38.95 5.85 -6.11
N SER A 424 -37.66 6.13 -6.31
CA SER A 424 -36.97 7.40 -6.03
C SER A 424 -36.76 7.71 -4.55
N GLN A 425 -36.83 6.71 -3.67
CA GLN A 425 -36.44 6.80 -2.27
C GLN A 425 -35.35 5.79 -1.95
N ASP A 426 -34.50 6.15 -0.99
CA ASP A 426 -33.46 5.25 -0.48
C ASP A 426 -34.03 4.48 0.72
N ASP A 427 -34.77 3.41 0.43
CA ASP A 427 -35.37 2.52 1.43
C ASP A 427 -34.35 1.50 1.96
N CYS A 428 -33.35 1.14 1.16
CA CYS A 428 -32.22 0.32 1.62
C CYS A 428 -31.32 1.06 2.63
N GLY A 429 -31.24 2.39 2.55
CA GLY A 429 -30.35 3.25 3.34
C GLY A 429 -28.90 3.30 2.82
N ASP A 430 -28.61 2.57 1.75
CA ASP A 430 -27.33 2.57 1.02
C ASP A 430 -27.50 2.90 -0.47
N GLY A 431 -28.73 3.20 -0.92
CA GLY A 431 -29.12 3.51 -2.29
C GLY A 431 -29.15 2.31 -3.24
N SER A 432 -29.01 1.08 -2.76
CA SER A 432 -28.91 -0.12 -3.62
C SER A 432 -30.16 -0.39 -4.44
N ASP A 433 -31.32 -0.02 -3.92
CA ASP A 433 -32.64 -0.07 -4.52
C ASP A 433 -32.83 0.94 -5.66
N GLU A 434 -32.02 2.00 -5.69
CA GLU A 434 -32.04 3.04 -6.73
C GLU A 434 -30.86 2.91 -7.71
N GLU A 435 -29.92 2.02 -7.44
CA GLU A 435 -28.81 1.74 -8.33
C GLU A 435 -29.25 0.84 -9.49
N ASN A 436 -29.13 1.36 -10.71
CA ASN A 436 -29.40 0.64 -11.97
C ASN A 436 -30.90 0.42 -12.28
N CYS A 437 -31.73 1.40 -11.93
CA CYS A 437 -33.11 1.45 -12.34
C CYS A 437 -33.26 1.62 -13.86
N PRO A 438 -34.10 0.82 -14.52
CA PRO A 438 -34.44 1.08 -15.92
C PRO A 438 -35.06 2.48 -15.99
N VAL A 439 -34.45 3.38 -16.77
CA VAL A 439 -35.05 4.69 -17.02
C VAL A 439 -36.34 4.45 -17.78
N ILE A 440 -37.46 4.35 -17.06
CA ILE A 440 -38.78 4.30 -17.65
C ILE A 440 -39.06 5.73 -18.11
N VAL A 441 -38.45 6.13 -19.22
CA VAL A 441 -38.83 7.37 -19.89
C VAL A 441 -40.28 7.17 -20.31
N PRO A 442 -41.24 7.95 -19.76
CA PRO A 442 -42.62 7.81 -20.16
C PRO A 442 -42.66 8.03 -21.68
N THR A 443 -43.23 7.06 -22.40
CA THR A 443 -43.28 6.99 -23.87
C THR A 443 -43.82 8.25 -24.56
N ARG A 444 -44.43 9.16 -23.79
CA ARG A 444 -44.91 10.47 -24.22
C ARG A 444 -43.81 11.48 -24.59
N VAL A 445 -42.61 11.38 -24.01
CA VAL A 445 -41.52 12.35 -24.28
C VAL A 445 -40.79 11.99 -25.58
N ILE A 446 -40.60 10.71 -25.85
CA ILE A 446 -39.93 10.21 -27.06
C ILE A 446 -40.79 10.51 -28.30
N THR A 447 -42.11 10.32 -28.22
CA THR A 447 -43.02 10.62 -29.34
C THR A 447 -43.04 12.10 -29.70
N ALA A 448 -43.02 13.00 -28.71
CA ALA A 448 -42.98 14.45 -28.96
C ALA A 448 -41.68 14.90 -29.63
N ALA A 449 -40.52 14.39 -29.19
CA ALA A 449 -39.21 14.74 -29.75
C ALA A 449 -39.02 14.20 -31.18
N VAL A 450 -39.50 12.99 -31.47
CA VAL A 450 -39.41 12.38 -32.81
C VAL A 450 -40.35 13.08 -33.80
N ILE A 451 -41.57 13.43 -33.39
CA ILE A 451 -42.51 14.16 -34.25
C ILE A 451 -41.99 15.58 -34.52
N GLY A 452 -41.47 16.27 -33.50
CA GLY A 452 -40.89 17.60 -33.67
C GLY A 452 -39.68 17.64 -34.60
N SER A 453 -38.77 16.66 -34.50
CA SER A 453 -37.59 16.58 -35.36
C SER A 453 -37.94 16.21 -36.81
N LEU A 454 -38.93 15.33 -37.03
CA LEU A 454 -39.44 15.01 -38.37
C LEU A 454 -40.09 16.23 -39.05
N ILE A 455 -40.93 16.99 -38.33
CA ILE A 455 -41.57 18.20 -38.87
C ILE A 455 -40.52 19.27 -39.21
N CYS A 456 -39.54 19.48 -38.32
CA CYS A 456 -38.47 20.44 -38.55
C CYS A 456 -37.62 20.07 -39.78
N GLY A 457 -37.26 18.79 -39.94
CA GLY A 457 -36.53 18.30 -41.10
C GLY A 457 -37.29 18.50 -42.41
N LEU A 458 -38.61 18.24 -42.41
CA LEU A 458 -39.47 18.40 -43.59
C LEU A 458 -39.59 19.88 -44.00
N LEU A 459 -39.74 20.79 -43.03
CA LEU A 459 -39.74 22.24 -43.27
C LEU A 459 -38.41 22.74 -43.83
N LEU A 460 -37.28 22.18 -43.38
CA LEU A 460 -35.94 22.55 -43.86
C LEU A 460 -35.73 22.12 -45.33
N VAL A 461 -36.20 20.92 -45.70
CA VAL A 461 -36.16 20.44 -47.10
C VAL A 461 -37.03 21.30 -48.02
N ILE A 462 -38.23 21.70 -47.56
CA ILE A 462 -39.11 22.59 -48.31
C ILE A 462 -38.45 23.96 -48.49
N ALA A 463 -37.88 24.53 -47.42
CA ALA A 463 -37.17 25.81 -47.48
C ALA A 463 -35.97 25.75 -48.43
N LEU A 464 -35.15 24.69 -48.38
CA LEU A 464 -34.04 24.49 -49.31
C LEU A 464 -34.53 24.34 -50.75
N GLY A 465 -35.60 23.58 -51.00
CA GLY A 465 -36.21 23.45 -52.32
C GLY A 465 -36.71 24.80 -52.88
N CYS A 466 -37.35 25.61 -52.05
CA CYS A 466 -37.79 26.96 -52.41
C CYS A 466 -36.60 27.87 -52.72
N THR A 467 -35.55 27.86 -51.90
CA THR A 467 -34.35 28.70 -52.13
C THR A 467 -33.57 28.27 -53.38
N CYS A 468 -33.44 26.97 -53.65
CA CYS A 468 -32.83 26.47 -54.89
C CYS A 468 -33.64 26.86 -56.13
N LYS A 469 -34.97 26.78 -56.07
CA LYS A 469 -35.84 27.23 -57.17
C LYS A 469 -35.73 28.74 -57.41
N LEU A 470 -35.64 29.53 -56.35
CA LEU A 470 -35.43 30.97 -56.43
C LEU A 470 -34.04 31.32 -56.99
N TYR A 471 -33.01 30.57 -56.60
CA TYR A 471 -31.65 30.71 -57.13
C TYR A 471 -31.59 30.38 -58.62
N SER A 472 -32.23 29.29 -59.05
CA SER A 472 -32.37 28.91 -60.46
C SER A 472 -33.01 30.02 -61.31
N LEU A 473 -34.08 30.65 -60.81
CA LEU A 473 -34.75 31.75 -61.51
C LEU A 473 -33.85 32.99 -61.60
N ARG A 474 -33.17 33.37 -60.50
CA ARG A 474 -32.20 34.48 -60.52
C ARG A 474 -31.02 34.24 -61.45
N MET A 475 -30.55 33.01 -61.56
CA MET A 475 -29.42 32.68 -62.44
C MET A 475 -29.81 32.75 -63.93
N PHE A 476 -31.08 32.46 -64.25
CA PHE A 476 -31.62 32.61 -65.59
C PHE A 476 -31.71 34.09 -66.00
N GLU A 477 -32.12 34.99 -65.10
CA GLU A 477 -32.07 36.44 -65.32
C GLU A 477 -30.64 36.98 -65.48
N ARG A 478 -29.64 36.40 -64.81
CA ARG A 478 -28.23 36.81 -65.01
C ARG A 478 -27.67 36.42 -66.38
N ARG A 479 -28.10 35.30 -66.95
CA ARG A 479 -27.61 34.84 -68.27
C ARG A 479 -28.12 35.67 -69.45
N SER A 480 -29.19 36.45 -69.30
CA SER A 480 -29.69 37.33 -70.38
C SER A 480 -28.96 38.67 -70.48
N PHE A 481 -28.13 39.03 -69.49
CA PHE A 481 -27.45 40.34 -69.42
C PHE A 481 -25.94 40.30 -69.71
N GLU A 482 -25.33 39.12 -69.90
CA GLU A 482 -23.88 38.95 -70.14
C GLU A 482 -23.50 38.85 -71.62
N THR A 483 -24.00 39.77 -72.45
CA THR A 483 -23.34 40.10 -73.73
C THR A 483 -23.18 41.60 -73.85
N GLN A 484 -21.92 42.04 -73.85
CA GLN A 484 -21.38 43.37 -74.22
C GLN A 484 -21.09 44.39 -73.10
N LEU A 485 -19.86 44.41 -72.58
CA LEU A 485 -18.86 45.49 -72.73
C LEU A 485 -17.59 45.11 -71.91
N SER A 486 -16.47 44.81 -72.58
CA SER A 486 -15.34 45.70 -72.90
C SER A 486 -14.26 45.78 -71.82
N ARG A 487 -13.15 45.11 -72.13
CA ARG A 487 -11.87 44.87 -71.45
C ARG A 487 -11.12 46.11 -70.93
N VAL A 488 -11.74 47.30 -70.95
CA VAL A 488 -11.15 48.59 -70.58
C VAL A 488 -11.40 48.94 -69.11
N GLU A 489 -12.42 48.36 -68.46
CA GLU A 489 -12.69 48.60 -67.03
C GLU A 489 -11.73 47.84 -66.09
N ALA A 490 -11.09 46.78 -66.56
CA ALA A 490 -10.18 45.96 -65.74
C ALA A 490 -8.80 46.61 -65.50
N GLU A 491 -8.38 47.59 -66.31
CA GLU A 491 -7.10 48.28 -66.15
C GLU A 491 -7.19 49.58 -65.33
N LEU A 492 -8.40 50.11 -65.08
CA LEU A 492 -8.61 51.34 -64.30
C LEU A 492 -8.58 51.12 -62.77
N LEU A 493 -8.75 49.87 -62.31
CA LEU A 493 -8.75 49.50 -60.88
C LEU A 493 -7.33 49.26 -60.30
N ARG A 494 -6.27 49.63 -61.03
CA ARG A 494 -4.86 49.42 -60.63
C ARG A 494 -4.12 50.70 -60.17
N ARG A 495 -4.84 51.71 -59.69
CA ARG A 495 -4.23 52.90 -59.04
C ARG A 495 -4.47 52.91 -57.53
N GLU A 496 -3.41 53.24 -56.79
CA GLU A 496 -3.29 53.19 -55.33
C GLU A 496 -4.30 54.09 -54.59
N ALA A 497 -4.66 53.66 -53.37
CA ALA A 497 -5.67 54.30 -52.53
C ALA A 497 -5.21 55.63 -51.90
N PRO A 498 -6.09 56.65 -51.77
CA PRO A 498 -5.81 57.85 -50.98
C PRO A 498 -5.73 57.56 -49.46
N PRO A 499 -4.96 58.36 -48.70
CA PRO A 499 -4.68 58.12 -47.28
C PRO A 499 -5.93 58.18 -46.39
N SER A 500 -5.90 57.42 -45.31
CA SER A 500 -7.01 57.33 -44.35
C SER A 500 -7.18 58.61 -43.53
N TYR A 501 -8.40 58.86 -43.06
CA TYR A 501 -8.79 60.05 -42.28
C TYR A 501 -7.88 60.34 -41.07
N GLY A 502 -7.32 59.30 -40.43
CA GLY A 502 -6.36 59.47 -39.33
C GLY A 502 -5.00 60.04 -39.76
N GLN A 503 -4.52 59.78 -40.98
CA GLN A 503 -3.30 60.38 -41.52
C GLN A 503 -3.48 61.87 -41.86
N LEU A 504 -4.70 62.29 -42.21
CA LEU A 504 -5.05 63.69 -42.45
C LEU A 504 -5.13 64.52 -41.16
N ILE A 505 -5.47 63.89 -40.02
CA ILE A 505 -5.45 64.53 -38.69
C ILE A 505 -4.01 64.70 -38.18
N ALA A 506 -3.12 63.71 -38.40
CA ALA A 506 -1.71 63.82 -38.01
C ALA A 506 -0.90 64.86 -38.83
N GLN A 507 -1.37 65.21 -40.03
CA GLN A 507 -0.77 66.24 -40.91
C GLN A 507 -1.33 67.65 -40.67
N GLY A 508 -2.16 67.85 -39.64
CA GLY A 508 -2.59 69.18 -39.17
C GLY A 508 -3.59 69.90 -40.08
N LEU A 509 -4.28 69.18 -40.96
CA LEU A 509 -5.17 69.77 -41.97
C LEU A 509 -6.65 69.85 -41.52
N ILE A 510 -7.03 69.37 -40.32
CA ILE A 510 -8.39 69.46 -39.74
C ILE A 510 -8.31 69.54 -38.19
N PRO A 511 -9.05 70.43 -37.50
CA PRO A 511 -9.01 70.58 -36.03
C PRO A 511 -9.92 69.58 -35.27
N PRO A 512 -9.54 69.14 -34.06
CA PRO A 512 -10.35 68.29 -33.18
C PRO A 512 -11.38 69.11 -32.40
N VAL A 513 -12.59 68.57 -32.22
CA VAL A 513 -13.62 69.14 -31.33
C VAL A 513 -13.74 68.26 -30.10
N GLU A 514 -13.31 68.79 -28.95
CA GLU A 514 -13.73 68.36 -27.62
C GLU A 514 -14.90 69.24 -27.18
N ASP A 515 -15.90 68.65 -26.51
CA ASP A 515 -16.51 69.23 -25.31
C ASP A 515 -17.43 68.19 -24.63
N PHE A 516 -16.98 67.74 -23.46
CA PHE A 516 -17.77 67.17 -22.36
C PHE A 516 -18.57 68.33 -21.68
N PRO A 517 -19.66 68.09 -20.90
CA PRO A 517 -19.49 67.76 -19.47
C PRO A 517 -20.49 66.71 -18.94
N VAL A 518 -20.05 65.72 -18.16
CA VAL A 518 -19.60 65.69 -16.74
C VAL A 518 -20.72 65.23 -15.79
N CYS A 519 -20.36 64.20 -15.04
CA CYS A 519 -21.10 63.43 -14.04
C CYS A 519 -21.42 64.18 -12.73
N SER A 520 -22.32 63.58 -11.92
CA SER A 520 -22.12 63.28 -10.47
C SER A 520 -23.38 62.58 -9.92
N ALA A 521 -23.37 61.29 -9.60
CA ALA A 521 -22.99 60.64 -8.33
C ALA A 521 -23.96 60.89 -7.15
N SER A 522 -24.71 59.83 -6.80
CA SER A 522 -25.37 59.53 -5.51
C SER A 522 -26.62 60.30 -5.03
N GLN A 523 -27.81 59.95 -5.54
CA GLN A 523 -28.97 59.41 -4.79
C GLN A 523 -30.27 59.50 -5.64
N VAL A 524 -31.17 58.54 -5.41
CA VAL A 524 -32.33 58.15 -6.23
C VAL A 524 -33.33 59.28 -6.48
N CYS A 525 -33.64 59.55 -7.76
CA CYS A 525 -34.79 60.36 -8.15
C CYS A 525 -35.94 59.46 -8.64
N LYS A 526 -36.93 59.23 -7.77
CA LYS A 526 -38.31 58.95 -8.17
C LYS A 526 -39.01 60.30 -8.32
N ILE A 527 -39.89 60.44 -9.32
CA ILE A 527 -41.33 60.60 -9.12
C ILE A 527 -42.04 60.58 -10.47
N LYS A 528 -43.09 59.77 -10.46
CA LYS A 528 -44.18 59.58 -11.42
C LYS A 528 -45.22 60.67 -11.17
N PHE A 529 -45.85 61.28 -12.17
CA PHE A 529 -47.25 61.69 -12.01
C PHE A 529 -47.99 61.80 -13.34
N THR A 530 -49.28 61.59 -13.20
CA THR A 530 -50.27 61.19 -14.17
C THR A 530 -51.36 62.29 -14.26
N ILE A 531 -52.12 62.29 -15.37
CA ILE A 531 -53.48 62.84 -15.56
C ILE A 531 -53.62 64.37 -15.76
N ARG A 532 -54.09 64.78 -16.95
CA ARG A 532 -55.48 65.26 -17.15
C ARG A 532 -55.89 65.31 -18.62
N TYR A 533 -57.11 64.83 -18.84
CA TYR A 533 -57.95 65.03 -20.00
C TYR A 533 -58.15 66.52 -20.30
N PHE A 534 -58.18 66.85 -21.59
CA PHE A 534 -59.34 67.46 -22.23
C PHE A 534 -59.48 66.91 -23.65
#